data_AF-A0A7K3YBB8-F1
#
_entry.id   AF-A0A7K3YBB8-F1
#
_cell.length_a   1.000
_cell.length_b   1.000
_cell.length_c   1.000
_cell.angle_alpha   90.00
_cell.angle_beta   90.00
_cell.angle_gamma   90.00
#
_symmetry.space_group_name_H-M   'P 1'
#
loop_
_entity.id
_entity.type
_entity.pdbx_description
1 polymer ?
#
loop_
_entity_poly.entity_id
_entity_poly.type
_entity_poly.pdbx_seq_one_letter_code
_entity_poly.pdbx_strand_id
1 'polypeptide(L)'
;MKPETEKIIDEFLLHADDIGDEIVEEVKEMLGIVPFIFTILRDRPDIFALATIADYRTSRPESLDTKTAELISIAAAAAAGADSCLKVHIGAAMKEGASRDEILDTLLIAAMIGKTRVLASSLRLFRDVCGME
;
A
#
# COMPACT_ATOMS: atom_id res chain seq x y z
N MET A 1 9.85 -9.78 28.38
CA MET A 1 9.26 -10.95 27.67
C MET A 1 9.76 -12.21 28.39
N LYS A 2 9.64 -13.44 27.86
CA LYS A 2 10.54 -14.50 28.40
C LYS A 2 11.98 -14.14 28.01
N PRO A 3 12.99 -14.32 28.88
CA PRO A 3 14.36 -13.92 28.57
C PRO A 3 14.90 -14.51 27.25
N GLU A 4 14.51 -15.75 26.92
CA GLU A 4 14.90 -16.39 25.66
C GLU A 4 14.31 -15.70 24.44
N THR A 5 13.07 -15.22 24.54
CA THR A 5 12.40 -14.48 23.45
C THR A 5 13.01 -13.09 23.29
N GLU A 6 13.42 -12.46 24.38
CA GLU A 6 14.05 -11.13 24.38
C GLU A 6 15.39 -11.17 23.63
N LYS A 7 16.18 -12.23 23.89
CA LYS A 7 17.42 -12.48 23.15
C LYS A 7 17.22 -12.65 21.64
N ILE A 8 16.16 -13.35 21.22
CA ILE A 8 15.84 -13.53 19.78
C ILE A 8 15.51 -12.18 19.14
N ILE A 9 14.75 -11.32 19.84
CA ILE A 9 14.44 -9.98 19.34
C ILE A 9 15.71 -9.14 19.25
N ASP A 10 16.56 -9.15 20.28
CA ASP A 10 17.82 -8.40 20.28
C ASP A 10 18.71 -8.84 19.11
N GLU A 11 18.85 -10.16 18.87
CA GLU A 11 19.60 -10.70 17.73
C GLU A 11 19.05 -10.25 16.38
N PHE A 12 17.73 -10.18 16.21
CA PHE A 12 17.11 -9.64 15.00
C PHE A 12 17.37 -8.14 14.84
N LEU A 13 17.21 -7.38 15.92
CA LEU A 13 17.37 -5.92 15.92
C LEU A 13 18.81 -5.46 15.68
N LEU A 14 19.81 -6.30 15.96
CA LEU A 14 21.21 -6.04 15.58
C LEU A 14 21.39 -5.80 14.07
N HIS A 15 20.47 -6.31 13.24
CA HIS A 15 20.49 -6.17 11.79
C HIS A 15 19.39 -5.24 11.25
N ALA A 16 18.64 -4.58 12.13
CA ALA A 16 17.49 -3.76 11.73
C ALA A 16 17.88 -2.62 10.78
N ASP A 17 19.01 -1.95 11.05
CA ASP A 17 19.50 -0.85 10.20
C ASP A 17 19.91 -1.34 8.81
N ASP A 18 20.68 -2.44 8.73
CA ASP A 18 21.12 -3.02 7.46
C ASP A 18 19.93 -3.42 6.57
N ILE A 19 18.93 -4.09 7.16
CA ILE A 19 17.71 -4.48 6.45
C ILE A 19 16.91 -3.24 6.02
N GLY A 20 16.82 -2.23 6.90
CA GLY A 20 16.15 -0.97 6.61
C GLY A 20 16.79 -0.22 5.45
N ASP A 21 18.12 -0.22 5.36
CA ASP A 21 18.87 0.40 4.26
C ASP A 21 18.62 -0.29 2.92
N GLU A 22 18.68 -1.62 2.90
CA GLU A 22 18.43 -2.41 1.70
C GLU A 22 17.00 -2.17 1.16
N ILE A 23 15.99 -2.21 2.04
CA ILE A 23 14.59 -1.95 1.64
C ILE A 23 14.41 -0.53 1.09
N VAL A 24 15.10 0.48 1.64
CA VAL A 24 14.99 1.85 1.12
C VAL A 24 15.48 1.93 -0.32
N GLU A 25 16.60 1.29 -0.64
CA GLU A 25 17.13 1.32 -2.00
C GLU A 25 16.22 0.54 -2.97
N GLU A 26 15.69 -0.62 -2.57
CA GLU A 26 14.75 -1.37 -3.39
C GLU A 26 13.44 -0.60 -3.65
N VAL A 27 12.88 0.03 -2.62
CA VAL A 27 11.67 0.87 -2.75
C VAL A 27 11.93 2.09 -3.63
N LYS A 28 13.12 2.68 -3.56
CA LYS A 28 13.49 3.79 -4.43
C LYS A 28 13.63 3.36 -5.89
N GLU A 29 14.23 2.20 -6.16
CA GLU A 29 14.28 1.65 -7.50
C GLU A 29 12.87 1.40 -8.03
N MET A 30 12.01 0.82 -7.21
CA MET A 30 10.64 0.49 -7.50
C MET A 30 9.77 1.72 -7.82
N LEU A 31 9.67 2.65 -6.86
CA LEU A 31 8.75 3.79 -6.92
C LEU A 31 9.38 5.01 -7.61
N GLY A 32 10.69 4.98 -7.87
CA GLY A 32 11.48 6.11 -8.35
C GLY A 32 11.76 7.18 -7.29
N ILE A 33 11.22 7.03 -6.07
CA ILE A 33 11.42 7.94 -4.94
C ILE A 33 11.48 7.16 -3.64
N VAL A 34 12.16 7.71 -2.63
CA VAL A 34 12.03 7.26 -1.25
C VAL A 34 10.85 8.00 -0.60
N PRO A 35 9.80 7.30 -0.11
CA PRO A 35 8.72 7.93 0.60
C PRO A 35 9.21 8.68 1.83
N PHE A 36 8.74 9.91 2.06
CA PHE A 36 9.18 10.71 3.21
C PHE A 36 8.91 10.00 4.56
N ILE A 37 7.87 9.15 4.62
CA ILE A 37 7.52 8.35 5.80
C ILE A 37 8.73 7.54 6.28
N PHE A 38 9.54 7.01 5.35
CA PHE A 38 10.73 6.24 5.71
C PHE A 38 11.80 7.09 6.39
N THR A 39 11.93 8.36 6.00
CA THR A 39 12.89 9.28 6.62
C THR A 39 12.53 9.58 8.07
N ILE A 40 11.23 9.69 8.39
CA ILE A 40 10.75 9.96 9.75
C ILE A 40 10.78 8.69 10.60
N LEU A 41 10.39 7.54 10.04
CA LEU A 41 10.38 6.28 10.79
C LEU A 41 11.79 5.85 11.22
N ARG A 42 12.84 6.23 10.48
CA ARG A 42 14.24 5.97 10.83
C ARG A 42 14.67 6.58 12.17
N ASP A 43 13.95 7.55 12.71
CA ASP A 43 14.15 8.02 14.10
C ASP A 43 13.90 6.91 15.14
N ARG A 44 13.26 5.80 14.73
CA ARG A 44 12.97 4.59 15.52
C ARG A 44 13.33 3.34 14.72
N PRO A 45 14.63 2.95 14.65
CA PRO A 45 15.12 1.87 13.80
C PRO A 45 14.42 0.52 13.97
N ASP A 46 14.07 0.18 15.22
CA ASP A 46 13.35 -1.03 15.58
C ASP A 46 11.96 -1.09 14.94
N ILE A 47 11.21 0.02 15.01
CA ILE A 47 9.90 0.15 14.39
C ILE A 47 10.03 0.26 12.87
N PHE A 48 11.05 0.98 12.39
CA PHE A 48 11.30 1.17 10.97
C PHE A 48 11.50 -0.16 10.26
N ALA A 49 12.47 -0.97 10.70
CA ALA A 49 12.77 -2.24 10.06
C ALA A 49 11.55 -3.18 10.04
N LEU A 50 10.85 -3.30 11.17
CA LEU A 50 9.66 -4.16 11.24
C LEU A 50 8.53 -3.68 10.30
N ALA A 51 8.26 -2.37 10.26
CA ALA A 51 7.22 -1.81 9.41
C ALA A 51 7.59 -1.93 7.93
N THR A 52 8.81 -1.58 7.55
CA THR A 52 9.22 -1.60 6.14
C THR A 52 9.35 -3.00 5.59
N ILE A 53 9.78 -3.99 6.37
CA ILE A 53 9.76 -5.40 5.95
C ILE A 53 8.32 -5.83 5.62
N ALA A 54 7.38 -5.52 6.52
CA ALA A 54 5.98 -5.89 6.33
C ALA A 54 5.38 -5.19 5.10
N ASP A 55 5.58 -3.88 4.96
CA ASP A 55 5.08 -3.08 3.84
C ASP A 55 5.69 -3.54 2.52
N TYR A 56 7.01 -3.75 2.48
CA TYR A 56 7.72 -4.22 1.29
C TYR A 56 7.16 -5.57 0.81
N ARG A 57 7.09 -6.56 1.70
CA ARG A 57 6.55 -7.90 1.38
C ARG A 57 5.09 -7.85 0.95
N THR A 58 4.28 -6.98 1.56
CA THR A 58 2.87 -6.82 1.22
C THR A 58 2.68 -6.17 -0.14
N SER A 59 3.52 -5.18 -0.49
CA SER A 59 3.50 -4.50 -1.78
C SER A 59 4.10 -5.33 -2.93
N ARG A 60 4.84 -6.40 -2.61
CA ARG A 60 5.45 -7.34 -3.55
C ARG A 60 5.07 -8.79 -3.22
N PRO A 61 3.78 -9.13 -3.33
CA PRO A 61 3.34 -10.49 -3.08
C PRO A 61 3.88 -11.43 -4.16
N GLU A 62 4.40 -12.58 -3.75
CA GLU A 62 4.91 -13.62 -4.68
C GLU A 62 3.81 -14.22 -5.57
N SER A 63 2.54 -14.04 -5.19
CA SER A 63 1.37 -14.61 -5.86
C SER A 63 0.82 -13.74 -7.00
N LEU A 64 1.32 -12.51 -7.19
CA LEU A 64 0.90 -11.61 -8.27
C LEU A 64 2.13 -11.08 -9.00
N ASP A 65 2.01 -10.89 -10.32
CA ASP A 65 3.03 -10.15 -11.05
C ASP A 65 3.05 -8.67 -10.61
N THR A 66 4.20 -8.01 -10.77
CA THR A 66 4.40 -6.64 -10.29
C THR A 66 3.39 -5.65 -10.86
N LYS A 67 3.07 -5.76 -12.17
CA LYS A 67 2.11 -4.88 -12.82
C LYS A 67 0.73 -5.02 -12.16
N THR A 68 0.29 -6.25 -11.94
CA THR A 68 -0.99 -6.53 -11.27
C THR A 68 -1.01 -5.98 -9.84
N ALA A 69 0.07 -6.16 -9.07
CA ALA A 69 0.18 -5.61 -7.71
C ALA A 69 0.11 -4.07 -7.69
N GLU A 70 0.73 -3.39 -8.65
CA GLU A 70 0.67 -1.94 -8.76
C GLU A 70 -0.72 -1.44 -9.16
N LEU A 71 -1.42 -2.12 -10.10
CA LEU A 71 -2.81 -1.76 -10.44
C LEU A 71 -3.74 -1.91 -9.22
N ILE A 72 -3.56 -2.94 -8.39
CA ILE A 72 -4.31 -3.07 -7.13
C ILE A 72 -3.96 -1.91 -6.17
N SER A 73 -2.69 -1.55 -6.07
CA SER A 73 -2.23 -0.42 -5.23
C SER A 73 -2.83 0.90 -5.69
N ILE A 74 -2.94 1.14 -7.01
CA ILE A 74 -3.64 2.29 -7.61
C ILE A 74 -5.11 2.31 -7.19
N ALA A 75 -5.82 1.17 -7.32
CA ALA A 75 -7.23 1.09 -6.94
C ALA A 75 -7.44 1.38 -5.45
N ALA A 76 -6.58 0.82 -4.59
CA ALA A 76 -6.62 1.04 -3.15
C ALA A 76 -6.33 2.50 -2.78
N ALA A 77 -5.30 3.10 -3.37
CA ALA A 77 -4.93 4.49 -3.14
C ALA A 77 -6.04 5.46 -3.60
N ALA A 78 -6.63 5.21 -4.77
CA ALA A 78 -7.76 6.00 -5.27
C ALA A 78 -9.00 5.88 -4.36
N ALA A 79 -9.34 4.66 -3.92
CA ALA A 79 -10.46 4.44 -3.01
C ALA A 79 -10.26 5.07 -1.62
N ALA A 80 -9.00 5.17 -1.18
CA ALA A 80 -8.64 5.79 0.10
C ALA A 80 -8.49 7.32 0.04
N GLY A 81 -8.53 7.95 -1.14
CA GLY A 81 -8.25 9.38 -1.30
C GLY A 81 -6.79 9.75 -1.01
N ALA A 82 -5.86 8.82 -1.25
CA ALA A 82 -4.45 8.97 -0.95
C ALA A 82 -3.68 9.48 -2.19
N ASP A 83 -3.87 10.75 -2.56
CA ASP A 83 -3.36 11.33 -3.82
C ASP A 83 -1.84 11.18 -4.01
N SER A 84 -1.07 11.27 -2.92
CA SER A 84 0.39 11.09 -2.97
C SER A 84 0.77 9.64 -3.28
N CYS A 85 0.09 8.68 -2.65
CA CYS A 85 0.25 7.24 -2.94
C CYS A 85 -0.19 6.94 -4.38
N LEU A 86 -1.32 7.50 -4.80
CA LEU A 86 -1.85 7.30 -6.15
C LEU A 86 -0.84 7.73 -7.21
N LYS A 87 -0.21 8.90 -7.03
CA LYS A 87 0.78 9.42 -7.97
C LYS A 87 1.99 8.49 -8.09
N VAL A 88 2.52 7.97 -6.99
CA VAL A 88 3.72 7.12 -7.03
C VAL A 88 3.42 5.74 -7.63
N HIS A 89 2.27 5.14 -7.29
CA HIS A 89 1.88 3.84 -7.81
C HIS A 89 1.47 3.89 -9.29
N ILE A 90 0.92 5.01 -9.78
CA ILE A 90 0.76 5.23 -11.23
C ILE A 90 2.11 5.19 -11.94
N GLY A 91 3.12 5.88 -11.39
CA GLY A 91 4.47 5.87 -11.96
C GLY A 91 5.10 4.47 -11.96
N ALA A 92 4.98 3.74 -10.84
CA ALA A 92 5.48 2.38 -10.72
C ALA A 92 4.77 1.42 -11.68
N ALA A 93 3.44 1.46 -11.78
CA ALA A 93 2.70 0.65 -12.74
C ALA A 93 3.15 0.89 -14.19
N MET A 94 3.37 2.15 -14.57
CA MET A 94 3.88 2.49 -15.91
C MET A 94 5.28 1.92 -16.16
N LYS A 95 6.16 1.94 -15.14
CA LYS A 95 7.50 1.32 -15.23
C LYS A 95 7.42 -0.19 -15.47
N GLU A 96 6.42 -0.84 -14.89
CA GLU A 96 6.10 -2.27 -15.07
C GLU A 96 5.30 -2.57 -16.36
N GLY A 97 5.13 -1.57 -17.23
CA GLY A 97 4.49 -1.73 -18.53
C GLY A 97 2.97 -1.65 -18.53
N ALA A 98 2.35 -1.13 -17.46
CA ALA A 98 0.93 -0.81 -17.49
C ALA A 98 0.65 0.31 -18.51
N SER A 99 -0.31 0.04 -19.38
CA SER A 99 -0.81 1.01 -20.34
C SER A 99 -1.66 2.09 -19.65
N ARG A 100 -1.79 3.23 -20.31
CA ARG A 100 -2.69 4.31 -19.88
C ARG A 100 -4.12 3.82 -19.70
N ASP A 101 -4.58 2.90 -20.55
CA ASP A 101 -5.95 2.40 -20.51
C ASP A 101 -6.16 1.42 -19.35
N GLU A 102 -5.20 0.53 -19.04
CA GLU A 102 -5.25 -0.31 -17.83
C GLU A 102 -5.33 0.54 -16.55
N ILE A 103 -4.56 1.63 -16.48
CA ILE A 103 -4.59 2.57 -15.35
C ILE A 103 -5.94 3.28 -15.28
N LEU A 104 -6.46 3.77 -16.41
CA LEU A 104 -7.75 4.45 -16.46
C LEU A 104 -8.89 3.51 -16.03
N ASP A 105 -8.91 2.27 -16.53
CA ASP A 105 -9.91 1.28 -16.17
C ASP A 105 -9.87 0.97 -14.67
N THR A 106 -8.66 0.84 -14.10
CA THR A 106 -8.45 0.65 -12.66
C THR A 106 -9.05 1.80 -11.83
N LEU A 107 -8.81 3.05 -12.25
CA LEU A 107 -9.37 4.24 -11.60
C LEU A 107 -10.90 4.29 -11.71
N LEU A 108 -11.45 3.96 -12.88
CA LEU A 108 -12.90 3.91 -13.10
C LEU A 108 -13.57 2.82 -12.27
N ILE A 109 -12.93 1.66 -12.09
CA ILE A 109 -13.37 0.60 -11.19
C ILE A 109 -13.40 1.10 -9.75
N ALA A 110 -12.32 1.74 -9.27
CA ALA A 110 -12.27 2.30 -7.91
C ALA A 110 -13.39 3.34 -7.69
N ALA A 111 -13.60 4.25 -8.65
CA ALA A 111 -14.66 5.25 -8.60
C ALA A 111 -16.07 4.62 -8.62
N MET A 112 -16.28 3.56 -9.42
CA MET A 112 -17.53 2.81 -9.43
C MET A 112 -17.83 2.22 -8.05
N ILE A 113 -16.86 1.58 -7.40
CA ILE A 113 -17.01 1.02 -6.04
C ILE A 113 -17.35 2.12 -5.02
N GLY A 114 -16.67 3.27 -5.09
CA GLY A 114 -16.97 4.43 -4.24
C GLY A 114 -18.42 4.94 -4.43
N LYS A 115 -18.86 5.08 -5.68
CA LYS A 115 -20.23 5.49 -6.02
C LYS A 115 -21.26 4.50 -5.48
N THR A 116 -21.06 3.20 -5.71
CA THR A 116 -22.02 2.18 -5.29
C THR A 116 -22.08 2.04 -3.77
N ARG A 117 -21.00 2.28 -3.04
CA ARG A 117 -21.01 2.38 -1.56
C ARG A 117 -21.99 3.45 -1.07
N VAL A 118 -21.94 4.64 -1.67
CA VAL A 118 -22.86 5.74 -1.31
C VAL A 118 -24.30 5.33 -1.61
N LEU A 119 -24.57 4.89 -2.84
CA LEU A 119 -25.92 4.46 -3.24
C LEU A 119 -26.46 3.33 -2.35
N ALA A 120 -25.66 2.30 -2.07
CA ALA A 120 -26.09 1.15 -1.30
C ALA A 120 -26.39 1.50 0.16
N SER A 121 -25.68 2.46 0.74
CA SER A 121 -25.94 2.92 2.11
C SER A 121 -27.15 3.86 2.16
N SER A 122 -27.23 4.84 1.26
CA SER A 122 -28.32 5.82 1.24
C SER A 122 -29.67 5.20 0.87
N LEU A 123 -29.71 4.35 -0.16
CA LEU A 123 -30.95 3.73 -0.63
C LEU A 123 -31.48 2.67 0.33
N ARG A 124 -30.60 2.02 1.11
CA ARG A 124 -31.02 1.11 2.17
C ARG A 124 -31.76 1.87 3.26
N LEU A 125 -31.20 2.96 3.75
CA LEU A 125 -31.87 3.79 4.74
C LEU A 125 -33.17 4.40 4.20
N PHE A 126 -33.16 4.89 2.96
CA PHE A 126 -34.36 5.39 2.30
C PHE A 126 -35.47 4.34 2.29
N ARG A 127 -35.15 3.12 1.83
CA ARG A 127 -36.09 2.00 1.82
C ARG A 127 -36.60 1.66 3.21
N ASP A 128 -35.73 1.67 4.23
CA ASP A 128 -36.10 1.30 5.58
C ASP A 128 -37.03 2.36 6.24
N VAL A 129 -36.91 3.64 5.85
CA VAL A 129 -37.76 4.75 6.37
C VAL A 129 -39.03 4.97 5.53
N CYS A 130 -38.92 4.90 4.21
CA CYS A 130 -40.00 5.24 3.28
C CYS A 130 -40.78 4.01 2.78
N GLY A 131 -40.29 2.79 3.02
CA GLY A 131 -40.86 1.56 2.47
C GLY A 131 -40.37 1.26 1.04
N MET A 132 -40.66 0.05 0.56
CA MET A 132 -40.64 -0.26 -0.87
C MET A 132 -42.06 -0.05 -1.38
N GLU A 133 -42.26 0.84 -2.35
CA GLU A 133 -43.47 0.77 -3.19
C GLU A 133 -43.50 -0.55 -3.98
#